data_AF-A0A0C2HNX4-F1
#
_entry.id   AF-A0A0C2HNX4-F1
#
_cell.length_a   1.000
_cell.length_b   1.000
_cell.length_c   1.000
_cell.angle_alpha   90.00
_cell.angle_beta   90.00
_cell.angle_gamma   90.00
#
_symmetry.space_group_name_H-M   'P 1'
#
loop_
_entity.id
_entity.type
_entity.pdbx_description
1 polymer ?
#
loop_
_entity_poly.entity_id
_entity_poly.type
_entity_poly.pdbx_seq_one_letter_code
_entity_poly.pdbx_strand_id
1 'polypeptide(L)'
;MSAFKPDDLRRAQLQLNQSLQNGGVRRDQQSRQRADREQRAFAEKEIEYDDWGRKIPKPMFLRPQDIAQGEKYDVERVLFTTLGQRNGEVPRRITRDDILAFQENIQLLKDQYSKGITPQNIINLSRQDDIDRANEQIYLAVPVSRKAGLVHLLTNAGPNSKVLNHHVEIEFSNFKSVVFDIDKQALNTVKNRLAKGKIKFQCDCERHTFWYRYMATIGGYNLGRDEGGFPKIRNPHLSGVACKHVLRVVKWISSPSGIAYLKKEVEKDRKKQVGARYKQTDKQIQNSINEQVKDLMNGSVKPIKANIQKAEKEMMRRADKVAKKLLERELKTLKRFEVETVRASQIERIQALHKSGAIDNDMLNVFMKGLSRNAK
;
A
#
# COMPACT_ATOMS: atom_id res chain seq x y z
N MET A 1 1.28 1.30 -33.02
CA MET A 1 1.41 -0.17 -33.03
C MET A 1 0.57 -0.73 -31.90
N SER A 2 -0.43 -1.55 -32.21
CA SER A 2 -1.36 -2.13 -31.23
C SER A 2 -0.60 -3.00 -30.24
N ALA A 3 -0.77 -2.72 -28.94
CA ALA A 3 -0.05 -3.40 -27.86
C ALA A 3 -0.53 -4.84 -27.59
N PHE A 4 -1.34 -5.43 -28.48
CA PHE A 4 -1.91 -6.76 -28.31
C PHE A 4 -2.15 -7.43 -29.67
N LYS A 5 -2.04 -8.76 -29.70
CA LYS A 5 -2.39 -9.59 -30.86
C LYS A 5 -3.90 -9.87 -30.84
N PRO A 6 -4.64 -9.62 -31.93
CA PRO A 6 -6.10 -9.83 -31.97
C PRO A 6 -6.54 -11.24 -31.55
N ASP A 7 -5.74 -12.25 -31.85
CA ASP A 7 -6.03 -13.64 -31.49
C ASP A 7 -5.89 -13.91 -29.99
N ASP A 8 -4.92 -13.27 -29.34
CA ASP A 8 -4.74 -13.38 -27.88
C ASP A 8 -5.90 -12.68 -27.14
N LEU A 9 -6.43 -11.58 -27.68
CA LEU A 9 -7.63 -10.94 -27.12
C LEU A 9 -8.86 -11.84 -27.27
N ARG A 10 -9.04 -12.49 -28.43
CA ARG A 10 -10.13 -13.45 -28.65
C ARG A 10 -10.01 -14.65 -27.70
N ARG A 11 -8.81 -15.17 -27.48
CA ARG A 11 -8.55 -16.22 -26.47
C ARG A 11 -8.92 -15.76 -25.07
N ALA A 12 -8.51 -14.56 -24.66
CA ALA A 12 -8.87 -14.01 -23.36
C ALA A 12 -10.38 -13.86 -23.17
N GLN A 13 -11.10 -13.43 -24.21
CA GLN A 13 -12.57 -13.36 -24.20
C GLN A 13 -13.20 -14.75 -24.01
N LEU A 14 -12.71 -15.75 -24.75
CA LEU A 14 -13.18 -17.14 -24.62
C LEU A 14 -12.93 -17.71 -23.22
N GLN A 15 -11.74 -17.49 -22.65
CA GLN A 15 -11.41 -17.93 -21.28
C GLN A 15 -12.41 -17.38 -20.25
N LEU A 16 -12.75 -16.10 -20.34
CA LEU A 16 -13.69 -15.49 -19.40
C LEU A 16 -15.12 -15.99 -19.62
N ASN A 17 -15.55 -16.14 -20.87
CA ASN A 17 -16.87 -16.68 -21.18
C ASN A 17 -17.02 -18.12 -20.70
N GLN A 18 -15.98 -18.94 -20.86
CA GLN A 18 -15.95 -20.32 -20.35
C GLN A 18 -16.01 -20.34 -18.82
N SER A 19 -15.27 -19.46 -18.14
CA SER A 19 -15.33 -19.32 -16.67
C SER A 19 -16.76 -18.98 -16.18
N LEU A 20 -17.50 -18.15 -16.93
CA LEU A 20 -18.90 -17.84 -16.64
C LEU A 20 -19.82 -19.04 -16.91
N GLN A 21 -19.65 -19.75 -18.03
CA GLN A 21 -20.48 -20.90 -18.41
C GLN A 21 -20.32 -22.09 -17.47
N ASN A 22 -19.09 -22.33 -16.97
CA ASN A 22 -18.83 -23.36 -15.96
C ASN A 22 -19.57 -23.08 -14.64
N GLY A 23 -20.11 -21.86 -14.49
CA GLY A 23 -20.84 -21.43 -13.31
C GLY A 23 -19.92 -21.31 -12.09
N GLY A 24 -20.44 -20.70 -11.02
CA GLY A 24 -19.76 -20.80 -9.73
C GLY A 24 -18.44 -20.04 -9.60
N VAL A 25 -18.19 -18.99 -10.41
CA VAL A 25 -17.04 -18.06 -10.24
C VAL A 25 -16.81 -17.66 -8.76
N ARG A 26 -17.88 -17.51 -7.98
CA ARG A 26 -17.78 -17.22 -6.54
C ARG A 26 -17.39 -18.42 -5.69
N ARG A 27 -17.92 -19.60 -6.02
CA ARG A 27 -17.55 -20.85 -5.35
C ARG A 27 -16.08 -21.16 -5.61
N ASP A 28 -15.62 -20.94 -6.84
CA ASP A 28 -14.21 -20.99 -7.23
C ASP A 28 -13.37 -20.01 -6.40
N GLN A 29 -13.77 -18.73 -6.32
CA GLN A 29 -13.09 -17.76 -5.47
C GLN A 29 -12.97 -18.21 -4.00
N GLN A 30 -14.08 -18.65 -3.40
CA GLN A 30 -14.12 -19.10 -2.01
C GLN A 30 -13.25 -20.33 -1.79
N SER A 31 -13.27 -21.27 -2.74
CA SER A 31 -12.41 -22.46 -2.72
C SER A 31 -10.93 -22.08 -2.75
N ARG A 32 -10.53 -21.17 -3.65
CA ARG A 32 -9.14 -20.66 -3.72
C ARG A 32 -8.71 -19.94 -2.45
N GLN A 33 -9.58 -19.10 -1.88
CA GLN A 33 -9.30 -18.42 -0.62
C GLN A 33 -9.16 -19.42 0.55
N ARG A 34 -9.96 -20.49 0.56
CA ARG A 34 -9.84 -21.56 1.55
C ARG A 34 -8.52 -22.33 1.39
N ALA A 35 -8.17 -22.72 0.17
CA ALA A 35 -6.92 -23.42 -0.12
C ALA A 35 -5.68 -22.58 0.28
N ASP A 36 -5.67 -21.26 0.00
CA ASP A 36 -4.57 -20.38 0.42
C ASP A 36 -4.44 -20.28 1.96
N ARG A 37 -5.56 -20.33 2.69
CA ARG A 37 -5.55 -20.39 4.17
C ARG A 37 -4.99 -21.71 4.69
N GLU A 38 -5.45 -22.83 4.12
CA GLU A 38 -5.01 -24.18 4.51
C GLU A 38 -3.52 -24.39 4.24
N GLN A 39 -3.03 -23.98 3.06
CA GLN A 39 -1.61 -24.07 2.69
C GLN A 39 -0.71 -23.31 3.67
N ARG A 40 -1.16 -22.18 4.21
CA ARG A 40 -0.38 -21.42 5.19
C ARG A 40 -0.46 -21.99 6.58
N ALA A 41 -1.63 -22.47 7.03
CA ALA A 41 -1.73 -23.16 8.31
C ALA A 41 -0.77 -24.37 8.36
N PHE A 42 -0.60 -25.04 7.22
CA PHE A 42 0.40 -26.07 7.04
C PHE A 42 1.83 -25.52 7.10
N ALA A 43 2.17 -24.49 6.31
CA ALA A 43 3.50 -23.89 6.33
C ALA A 43 3.88 -23.26 7.69
N GLU A 44 2.93 -22.73 8.45
CA GLU A 44 3.15 -22.21 9.80
C GLU A 44 3.42 -23.34 10.79
N LYS A 45 2.73 -24.47 10.66
CA LYS A 45 3.04 -25.68 11.43
C LYS A 45 4.43 -26.24 11.07
N GLU A 46 4.79 -26.31 9.79
CA GLU A 46 6.13 -26.76 9.34
C GLU A 46 7.26 -25.81 9.78
N ILE A 47 7.00 -24.51 9.87
CA ILE A 47 7.99 -23.55 10.39
C ILE A 47 8.08 -23.62 11.91
N GLU A 48 7.01 -24.03 12.61
CA GLU A 48 7.02 -24.19 14.05
C GLU A 48 7.64 -25.50 14.53
N TYR A 49 7.73 -26.55 13.70
CA TYR A 49 8.22 -27.87 14.10
C TYR A 49 9.08 -28.54 13.01
N ASP A 50 10.18 -29.19 13.40
CA ASP A 50 11.06 -29.93 12.48
C ASP A 50 10.48 -31.29 12.09
N ASP A 51 11.14 -32.00 11.18
CA ASP A 51 10.74 -33.34 10.72
C ASP A 51 10.68 -34.38 11.86
N TRP A 52 11.24 -34.06 13.04
CA TRP A 52 11.19 -34.87 14.25
C TRP A 52 10.18 -34.35 15.30
N GLY A 53 9.33 -33.39 14.93
CA GLY A 53 8.28 -32.83 15.79
C GLY A 53 8.79 -31.90 16.89
N ARG A 54 10.05 -31.46 16.83
CA ARG A 54 10.63 -30.51 17.79
C ARG A 54 10.34 -29.10 17.34
N LYS A 55 10.01 -28.23 18.29
CA LYS A 55 9.68 -26.85 17.98
C LYS A 55 10.89 -26.13 17.38
N ILE A 56 10.83 -25.77 16.10
CA ILE A 56 11.88 -24.97 15.46
C ILE A 56 11.83 -23.58 16.09
N PRO A 57 12.96 -23.04 16.59
CA PRO A 57 13.01 -21.66 17.05
C PRO A 57 12.62 -20.76 15.87
N LYS A 58 11.49 -20.06 16.02
CA LYS A 58 10.91 -19.22 14.98
C LYS A 58 12.00 -18.31 14.42
N PRO A 59 12.19 -18.22 13.09
CA PRO A 59 13.07 -17.20 12.53
C PRO A 59 12.55 -15.84 12.98
N MET A 60 13.25 -15.25 13.94
CA MET A 60 12.90 -13.95 14.50
C MET A 60 13.37 -12.92 13.47
N PHE A 61 12.46 -12.58 12.57
CA PHE A 61 12.64 -11.42 11.72
C PHE A 61 12.59 -10.20 12.60
N LEU A 62 13.51 -9.26 12.39
CA LEU A 62 13.53 -7.95 13.06
C LEU A 62 12.14 -7.30 12.93
N ARG A 63 11.31 -7.44 13.95
CA ARG A 63 10.09 -6.64 14.06
C ARG A 63 10.54 -5.28 14.61
N PRO A 64 9.90 -4.18 14.19
CA PRO A 64 10.21 -2.86 14.75
C PRO A 64 10.14 -2.79 16.29
N GLN A 65 9.46 -3.73 16.93
CA GLN A 65 9.33 -3.86 18.37
C GLN A 65 10.53 -4.56 19.04
N ASP A 66 11.18 -5.50 18.35
CA ASP A 66 12.31 -6.28 18.89
C ASP A 66 13.61 -5.45 18.93
N ILE A 67 13.71 -4.40 18.11
CA ILE A 67 14.85 -3.47 18.06
C ILE A 67 14.76 -2.41 19.18
N ALA A 68 13.54 -1.94 19.47
CA ALA A 68 13.29 -0.93 20.50
C ALA A 68 13.60 -1.43 21.93
N GLN A 69 13.62 -2.75 22.15
CA GLN A 69 13.92 -3.37 23.44
C GLN A 69 15.42 -3.60 23.69
N GLY A 70 16.29 -3.27 22.73
CA GLY A 70 17.75 -3.29 22.94
C GLY A 70 18.36 -4.69 23.12
N GLU A 71 17.68 -5.75 22.67
CA GLU A 71 18.27 -7.08 22.67
C GLU A 71 19.55 -7.08 21.82
N LYS A 72 20.65 -7.59 22.40
CA LYS A 72 21.95 -7.70 21.72
C LYS A 72 21.83 -8.80 20.65
N TYR A 73 21.59 -8.39 19.41
CA TYR A 73 21.69 -9.28 18.26
C TYR A 73 23.17 -9.58 18.00
N ASP A 74 23.57 -10.84 18.18
CA ASP A 74 24.92 -11.29 17.80
C ASP A 74 25.10 -11.20 16.28
N VAL A 75 26.11 -10.42 15.90
CA VAL A 75 26.53 -10.08 14.53
C VAL A 75 27.05 -11.31 13.75
N GLU A 76 27.11 -12.48 14.39
CA GLU A 76 27.65 -13.72 13.83
C GLU A 76 26.75 -14.39 12.77
N ARG A 77 25.47 -14.00 12.65
CA ARG A 77 24.57 -14.44 11.58
C ARG A 77 24.40 -13.35 10.51
N VAL A 78 25.39 -13.27 9.63
CA VAL A 78 25.51 -12.21 8.63
C VAL A 78 24.41 -12.28 7.56
N LEU A 79 23.54 -11.28 7.53
CA LEU A 79 22.63 -11.00 6.41
C LEU A 79 23.25 -9.92 5.51
N PHE A 80 23.13 -10.07 4.19
CA PHE A 80 23.62 -9.10 3.21
C PHE A 80 22.48 -8.20 2.71
N THR A 81 22.76 -6.91 2.48
CA THR A 81 21.81 -5.89 2.00
C THR A 81 22.27 -5.24 0.71
N THR A 82 21.29 -4.81 -0.09
CA THR A 82 21.48 -3.98 -1.28
C THR A 82 20.97 -2.54 -1.09
N LEU A 83 20.62 -2.17 0.15
CA LEU A 83 20.17 -0.82 0.47
C LEU A 83 21.32 0.18 0.28
N GLY A 84 21.06 1.20 -0.54
CA GLY A 84 22.03 2.26 -0.86
C GLY A 84 23.04 1.91 -1.96
N GLN A 85 22.94 0.74 -2.58
CA GLN A 85 23.89 0.30 -3.61
C GLN A 85 23.49 0.79 -5.01
N ARG A 86 24.50 1.09 -5.84
CA ARG A 86 24.32 1.32 -7.27
C ARG A 86 24.41 -0.01 -8.03
N ASN A 87 23.78 -0.09 -9.21
CA ASN A 87 23.78 -1.31 -10.03
C ASN A 87 25.22 -1.82 -10.25
N GLY A 88 25.50 -3.05 -9.83
CA GLY A 88 26.78 -3.75 -10.02
C GLY A 88 27.64 -3.89 -8.76
N GLU A 89 27.26 -3.30 -7.63
CA GLU A 89 28.01 -3.43 -6.37
C GLU A 89 27.71 -4.75 -5.63
N VAL A 90 28.74 -5.32 -4.99
CA VAL A 90 28.65 -6.59 -4.25
C VAL A 90 27.80 -6.39 -2.98
N PRO A 91 26.84 -7.28 -2.66
CA PRO A 91 26.01 -7.16 -1.46
C PRO A 91 26.88 -7.00 -0.20
N ARG A 92 26.65 -5.94 0.58
CA ARG A 92 27.40 -5.67 1.81
C ARG A 92 26.65 -6.16 3.04
N ARG A 93 27.36 -6.45 4.12
CA ARG A 93 26.76 -6.89 5.39
C ARG A 93 25.81 -5.82 5.94
N ILE A 94 24.66 -6.23 6.46
CA ILE A 94 23.70 -5.33 7.13
C ILE A 94 24.37 -4.71 8.36
N THR A 95 24.44 -3.38 8.41
CA THR A 95 24.91 -2.65 9.58
C THR A 95 23.75 -2.25 10.49
N ARG A 96 24.05 -1.88 11.74
CA ARG A 96 23.05 -1.34 12.68
C ARG A 96 22.33 -0.12 12.10
N ASP A 97 23.05 0.72 11.36
CA ASP A 97 22.50 1.92 10.72
C ASP A 97 21.56 1.57 9.56
N ASP A 98 21.80 0.48 8.84
CA ASP A 98 20.87 -0.02 7.82
C ASP A 98 19.57 -0.53 8.44
N ILE A 99 19.66 -1.16 9.60
CA ILE A 99 18.49 -1.63 10.37
C ILE A 99 17.68 -0.43 10.88
N LEU A 100 18.35 0.61 11.38
CA LEU A 100 17.71 1.85 11.84
C LEU A 100 17.09 2.62 10.68
N ALA A 101 17.79 2.77 9.56
CA ALA A 101 17.24 3.39 8.35
C ALA A 101 16.05 2.59 7.78
N PHE A 102 16.11 1.25 7.82
CA PHE A 102 14.99 0.39 7.45
C PHE A 102 13.81 0.55 8.40
N GLN A 103 14.06 0.66 9.71
CA GLN A 103 13.05 0.90 10.73
C GLN A 103 12.40 2.28 10.60
N GLU A 104 13.17 3.34 10.41
CA GLU A 104 12.67 4.70 10.20
C GLU A 104 11.87 4.79 8.89
N ASN A 105 12.37 4.18 7.81
CA ASN A 105 11.64 4.10 6.55
C ASN A 105 10.34 3.31 6.72
N ILE A 106 10.35 2.16 7.40
CA ILE A 106 9.14 1.38 7.68
C ILE A 106 8.16 2.16 8.56
N GLN A 107 8.61 2.86 9.60
CA GLN A 107 7.74 3.66 10.47
C GLN A 107 7.13 4.85 9.71
N LEU A 108 7.95 5.55 8.92
CA LEU A 108 7.51 6.65 8.07
C LEU A 108 6.54 6.19 6.99
N LEU A 109 6.76 4.99 6.42
CA LEU A 109 5.84 4.34 5.49
C LEU A 109 4.57 3.85 6.20
N LYS A 110 4.66 3.27 7.39
CA LYS A 110 3.52 2.74 8.16
C LYS A 110 2.53 3.86 8.50
N ASP A 111 2.99 5.02 8.95
CA ASP A 111 2.13 6.16 9.26
C ASP A 111 1.48 6.77 8.01
N GLN A 112 2.19 6.79 6.87
CA GLN A 112 1.69 7.36 5.62
C GLN A 112 0.77 6.43 4.82
N TYR A 113 1.02 5.11 4.88
CA TYR A 113 0.36 4.09 4.08
C TYR A 113 -0.65 3.22 4.84
N SER A 114 -0.81 3.39 6.16
CA SER A 114 -1.87 2.78 6.99
C SER A 114 -3.31 2.91 6.44
N LYS A 115 -3.53 3.73 5.40
CA LYS A 115 -4.83 4.02 4.78
C LYS A 115 -4.94 3.59 3.31
N GLY A 116 -4.02 2.76 2.79
CA GLY A 116 -4.01 2.25 1.41
C GLY A 116 -3.13 3.04 0.44
N ILE A 117 -3.05 2.56 -0.81
CA ILE A 117 -2.17 3.08 -1.88
C ILE A 117 -2.99 3.61 -3.07
N THR A 118 -2.51 4.62 -3.79
CA THR A 118 -3.24 5.16 -4.95
C THR A 118 -2.98 4.33 -6.22
N PRO A 119 -3.97 4.21 -7.13
CA PRO A 119 -3.83 3.62 -8.46
C PRO A 119 -2.58 4.03 -9.24
N GLN A 120 -2.27 5.32 -9.25
CA GLN A 120 -1.10 5.83 -9.96
C GLN A 120 0.21 5.36 -9.31
N ASN A 121 0.27 5.33 -7.98
CA ASN A 121 1.45 4.86 -7.27
C ASN A 121 1.65 3.36 -7.45
N ILE A 122 0.58 2.57 -7.53
CA ILE A 122 0.68 1.14 -7.86
C ILE A 122 1.38 0.96 -9.21
N ILE A 123 0.98 1.71 -10.24
CA ILE A 123 1.59 1.63 -11.56
C ILE A 123 3.06 2.09 -11.50
N ASN A 124 3.33 3.23 -10.88
CA ASN A 124 4.67 3.82 -10.86
C ASN A 124 5.69 3.01 -10.06
N LEU A 125 5.27 2.32 -9.00
CA LEU A 125 6.14 1.53 -8.12
C LEU A 125 6.18 0.05 -8.50
N SER A 126 5.46 -0.36 -9.55
CA SER A 126 5.52 -1.72 -10.06
C SER A 126 6.73 -1.91 -10.97
N ARG A 127 7.22 -3.15 -11.03
CA ARG A 127 8.34 -3.50 -11.92
C ARG A 127 7.91 -3.32 -13.38
N GLN A 128 8.85 -2.87 -14.21
CA GLN A 128 8.58 -2.70 -15.64
C GLN A 128 8.15 -4.03 -16.31
N ASP A 129 8.79 -5.15 -15.95
CA ASP A 129 8.36 -6.48 -16.39
C ASP A 129 6.89 -6.81 -16.06
N ASP A 130 6.39 -6.41 -14.88
CA ASP A 130 4.97 -6.60 -14.55
C ASP A 130 4.05 -5.73 -15.40
N ILE A 131 4.49 -4.51 -15.75
CA ILE A 131 3.75 -3.58 -16.61
C ILE A 131 3.69 -4.10 -18.04
N ASP A 132 4.82 -4.56 -18.58
CA ASP A 132 4.90 -5.09 -19.94
C ASP A 132 4.04 -6.34 -20.08
N ARG A 133 4.16 -7.28 -19.13
CA ARG A 133 3.29 -8.47 -19.07
C ARG A 133 1.82 -8.12 -18.88
N ALA A 134 1.49 -7.06 -18.13
CA ALA A 134 0.11 -6.60 -18.00
C ALA A 134 -0.44 -6.04 -19.31
N ASN A 135 0.37 -5.35 -20.10
CA ASN A 135 -0.02 -4.85 -21.41
C ASN A 135 -0.19 -5.98 -22.42
N GLU A 136 0.73 -6.93 -22.42
CA GLU A 136 0.82 -8.00 -23.42
C GLU A 136 -0.09 -9.18 -23.14
N GLN A 137 -0.39 -9.53 -21.89
CA GLN A 137 -1.03 -10.81 -21.54
C GLN A 137 -2.41 -10.67 -20.91
N ILE A 138 -2.67 -9.56 -20.22
CA ILE A 138 -3.92 -9.37 -19.47
C ILE A 138 -4.68 -8.22 -20.11
N TYR A 139 -5.83 -8.47 -20.73
CA TYR A 139 -6.55 -7.45 -21.47
C TYR A 139 -7.84 -7.00 -20.78
N LEU A 140 -8.49 -7.94 -20.10
CA LEU A 140 -9.85 -7.78 -19.59
C LEU A 140 -9.85 -7.66 -18.07
N ALA A 141 -10.68 -6.76 -17.54
CA ALA A 141 -10.97 -6.63 -16.12
C ALA A 141 -12.45 -6.32 -15.93
N VAL A 142 -13.22 -7.28 -15.42
CA VAL A 142 -14.68 -7.16 -15.31
C VAL A 142 -15.16 -7.27 -13.86
N PRO A 143 -16.03 -6.36 -13.39
CA PRO A 143 -16.57 -6.43 -12.04
C PRO A 143 -17.63 -7.53 -11.92
N VAL A 144 -17.48 -8.46 -10.99
CA VAL A 144 -18.43 -9.56 -10.77
C VAL A 144 -19.42 -9.23 -9.65
N SER A 145 -18.92 -8.59 -8.59
CA SER A 145 -19.74 -8.24 -7.44
C SER A 145 -19.18 -7.07 -6.65
N ARG A 146 -20.05 -6.41 -5.88
CA ARG A 146 -19.65 -5.36 -4.94
C ARG A 146 -20.39 -5.50 -3.62
N LYS A 147 -19.72 -5.15 -2.52
CA LYS A 147 -20.32 -4.88 -1.21
C LYS A 147 -19.69 -3.61 -0.63
N ALA A 148 -20.47 -2.53 -0.48
CA ALA A 148 -19.95 -1.23 -0.08
C ALA A 148 -18.71 -0.83 -0.92
N GLY A 149 -17.59 -0.46 -0.31
CA GLY A 149 -16.35 -0.12 -1.02
C GLY A 149 -15.57 -1.30 -1.59
N LEU A 150 -15.98 -2.54 -1.32
CA LEU A 150 -15.28 -3.75 -1.78
C LEU A 150 -15.83 -4.22 -3.12
N VAL A 151 -15.03 -4.14 -4.17
CA VAL A 151 -15.34 -4.62 -5.53
C VAL A 151 -14.52 -5.87 -5.81
N HIS A 152 -15.21 -6.94 -6.21
CA HIS A 152 -14.60 -8.16 -6.72
C HIS A 152 -14.62 -8.13 -8.24
N LEU A 153 -13.43 -8.22 -8.83
CA LEU A 153 -13.19 -8.23 -10.26
C LEU A 153 -12.56 -9.56 -10.70
N LEU A 154 -12.75 -9.83 -11.98
CA LEU A 154 -12.23 -10.99 -12.67
C LEU A 154 -11.41 -10.54 -13.86
N THR A 155 -10.23 -11.13 -14.02
CA THR A 155 -9.32 -10.86 -15.13
C THR A 155 -9.03 -12.15 -15.88
N ASN A 156 -8.74 -12.05 -17.18
CA ASN A 156 -8.22 -13.19 -17.93
C ASN A 156 -6.86 -13.60 -17.37
N ALA A 157 -6.49 -14.86 -17.58
CA ALA A 157 -5.18 -15.35 -17.23
C ALA A 157 -4.17 -15.14 -18.36
N GLY A 158 -2.88 -15.19 -18.01
CA GLY A 158 -1.82 -15.17 -19.03
C GLY A 158 -1.68 -16.51 -19.75
N PRO A 159 -0.90 -16.57 -20.85
CA PRO A 159 -0.77 -17.75 -21.70
C PRO A 159 -0.25 -18.99 -20.95
N ASN A 160 0.67 -18.80 -20.00
CA ASN A 160 1.29 -19.91 -19.24
C ASN A 160 0.61 -20.16 -17.88
N SER A 161 -0.65 -19.74 -17.72
CA SER A 161 -1.39 -19.91 -16.47
C SER A 161 -2.09 -21.27 -16.43
N LYS A 162 -2.08 -21.91 -15.25
CA LYS A 162 -2.82 -23.16 -15.01
C LYS A 162 -4.33 -22.94 -14.90
N VAL A 163 -4.75 -21.70 -14.65
CA VAL A 163 -6.17 -21.30 -14.50
C VAL A 163 -6.57 -20.36 -15.63
N LEU A 164 -7.87 -20.36 -15.96
CA LEU A 164 -8.46 -19.53 -17.02
C LEU A 164 -8.63 -18.05 -16.61
N ASN A 165 -8.83 -17.81 -15.31
CA ASN A 165 -9.11 -16.49 -14.76
C ASN A 165 -8.48 -16.31 -13.37
N HIS A 166 -8.28 -15.05 -13.00
CA HIS A 166 -7.82 -14.63 -11.68
C HIS A 166 -8.83 -13.70 -11.02
N HIS A 167 -8.90 -13.75 -9.71
CA HIS A 167 -9.77 -12.96 -8.85
C HIS A 167 -8.97 -11.82 -8.23
N VAL A 168 -9.46 -10.60 -8.44
CA VAL A 168 -8.88 -9.39 -7.86
C VAL A 168 -9.93 -8.70 -7.01
N GLU A 169 -9.63 -8.49 -5.74
CA GLU A 169 -10.50 -7.74 -4.84
C GLU A 169 -9.87 -6.37 -4.56
N ILE A 170 -10.68 -5.32 -4.61
CA ILE A 170 -10.26 -3.95 -4.36
C ILE A 170 -11.24 -3.29 -3.40
N GLU A 171 -10.71 -2.75 -2.31
CA GLU A 171 -11.45 -1.91 -1.38
C GLU A 171 -11.10 -0.45 -1.60
N PHE A 172 -12.12 0.35 -1.91
CA PHE A 172 -12.02 1.80 -2.01
C PHE A 172 -12.22 2.45 -0.64
N SER A 173 -11.13 2.94 -0.03
CA SER A 173 -11.15 3.51 1.33
C SER A 173 -12.17 4.64 1.49
N ASN A 174 -12.34 5.47 0.46
CA ASN A 174 -13.22 6.64 0.48
C ASN A 174 -14.65 6.36 -0.02
N PHE A 175 -15.02 5.09 -0.24
CA PHE A 175 -16.32 4.79 -0.85
C PHE A 175 -17.49 5.27 0.01
N LYS A 176 -17.48 4.92 1.31
CA LYS A 176 -18.54 5.31 2.25
C LYS A 176 -18.67 6.83 2.33
N SER A 177 -17.56 7.55 2.46
CA SER A 177 -17.59 9.01 2.53
C SER A 177 -18.16 9.65 1.26
N VAL A 178 -17.91 9.07 0.08
CA VAL A 178 -18.48 9.59 -1.18
C VAL A 178 -19.98 9.30 -1.28
N VAL A 179 -20.45 8.16 -0.77
CA VAL A 179 -21.88 7.85 -0.74
C VAL A 179 -22.65 8.85 0.12
N PHE A 180 -22.17 9.15 1.32
CA PHE A 180 -22.80 10.07 2.27
C PHE A 180 -22.57 11.56 1.97
N ASP A 181 -21.76 11.88 0.96
CA ASP A 181 -21.50 13.27 0.58
C ASP A 181 -22.78 13.95 0.08
N ILE A 182 -23.10 15.11 0.68
CA ILE A 182 -24.31 15.90 0.44
C ILE A 182 -24.25 16.53 -0.96
N ASP A 183 -23.06 16.85 -1.44
CA ASP A 183 -22.82 17.37 -2.79
C ASP A 183 -23.01 16.25 -3.82
N LYS A 184 -24.27 16.08 -4.23
CA LYS A 184 -24.69 15.16 -5.25
C LYS A 184 -24.04 15.55 -6.59
N GLN A 185 -23.15 14.68 -7.09
CA GLN A 185 -22.89 14.46 -8.52
C GLN A 185 -21.91 15.37 -9.26
N ALA A 186 -20.71 15.64 -8.74
CA ALA A 186 -19.60 15.86 -9.67
C ALA A 186 -18.99 14.51 -10.07
N LEU A 187 -19.01 14.16 -11.36
CA LEU A 187 -18.13 13.12 -11.95
C LEU A 187 -16.68 13.28 -11.45
N ASN A 188 -16.28 14.52 -11.19
CA ASN A 188 -15.00 14.90 -10.61
C ASN A 188 -14.79 14.35 -9.19
N THR A 189 -15.83 14.26 -8.35
CA THR A 189 -15.72 13.70 -6.99
C THR A 189 -15.46 12.20 -7.03
N VAL A 190 -16.19 11.44 -7.85
CA VAL A 190 -15.95 10.00 -8.05
C VAL A 190 -14.56 9.77 -8.65
N LYS A 191 -14.20 10.53 -9.68
CA LYS A 191 -12.88 10.44 -10.33
C LYS A 191 -11.73 10.73 -9.36
N ASN A 192 -11.82 11.80 -8.57
CA ASN A 192 -10.71 12.21 -7.71
C ASN A 192 -10.67 11.44 -6.38
N ARG A 193 -11.81 11.14 -5.77
CA ARG A 193 -11.86 10.50 -4.45
C ARG A 193 -11.90 8.98 -4.49
N LEU A 194 -12.41 8.37 -5.57
CA LEU A 194 -12.46 6.91 -5.74
C LEU A 194 -11.44 6.44 -6.77
N ALA A 195 -11.56 6.84 -8.04
CA ALA A 195 -10.69 6.32 -9.11
C ALA A 195 -9.22 6.72 -8.97
N LYS A 196 -8.92 7.85 -8.34
CA LYS A 196 -7.55 8.27 -7.94
C LYS A 196 -7.30 8.14 -6.43
N GLY A 197 -8.29 7.68 -5.69
CA GLY A 197 -8.25 7.58 -4.23
C GLY A 197 -7.31 6.49 -3.75
N LYS A 198 -7.17 6.38 -2.42
CA LYS A 198 -6.45 5.25 -1.81
C LYS A 198 -7.30 3.99 -1.90
N ILE A 199 -6.67 2.89 -2.26
CA ILE A 199 -7.27 1.56 -2.35
C ILE A 199 -6.43 0.54 -1.58
N LYS A 200 -7.09 -0.53 -1.13
CA LYS A 200 -6.46 -1.77 -0.72
C LYS A 200 -6.80 -2.85 -1.72
N PHE A 201 -5.92 -3.82 -1.94
CA PHE A 201 -6.19 -4.87 -2.92
C PHE A 201 -5.62 -6.23 -2.54
N GLN A 202 -6.17 -7.26 -3.16
CA GLN A 202 -5.67 -8.63 -3.14
C GLN A 202 -5.85 -9.25 -4.52
N CYS A 203 -4.91 -10.09 -4.94
CA CYS A 203 -5.06 -10.97 -6.10
C CYS A 203 -4.74 -12.41 -5.70
N ASP A 204 -5.46 -13.38 -6.26
CA ASP A 204 -5.26 -14.82 -6.01
C ASP A 204 -4.05 -15.42 -6.75
N CYS A 205 -3.37 -14.65 -7.63
CA CYS A 205 -2.27 -15.19 -8.41
C CYS A 205 -0.99 -15.40 -7.57
N GLU A 206 -0.24 -16.46 -7.91
CA GLU A 206 1.02 -16.81 -7.24
C GLU A 206 2.02 -15.66 -7.18
N ARG A 207 2.10 -14.83 -8.24
CA ARG A 207 2.99 -13.67 -8.26
C ARG A 207 2.62 -12.66 -7.17
N HIS A 208 1.35 -12.39 -6.92
CA HIS A 208 0.95 -11.52 -5.83
C HIS A 208 1.20 -12.19 -4.46
N THR A 209 0.71 -13.41 -4.32
CA THR A 209 0.81 -14.27 -3.13
C THR A 209 2.23 -14.38 -2.58
N PHE A 210 3.23 -14.62 -3.43
CA PHE A 210 4.61 -14.90 -3.01
C PHE A 210 5.60 -13.76 -3.20
N TRP A 211 5.31 -12.76 -4.05
CA TRP A 211 6.24 -11.63 -4.27
C TRP A 211 5.81 -10.35 -3.56
N TYR A 212 4.51 -10.07 -3.55
CA TYR A 212 4.00 -8.72 -3.25
C TYR A 212 3.12 -8.64 -2.00
N ARG A 213 2.51 -9.74 -1.55
CA ARG A 213 1.61 -9.73 -0.39
C ARG A 213 2.32 -9.30 0.91
N TYR A 214 3.57 -9.71 1.10
CA TYR A 214 4.40 -9.22 2.22
C TYR A 214 4.59 -7.70 2.18
N MET A 215 4.91 -7.15 1.00
CA MET A 215 5.03 -5.71 0.81
C MET A 215 3.70 -4.98 0.99
N ALA A 216 2.59 -5.57 0.56
CA ALA A 216 1.26 -5.04 0.77
C ALA A 216 0.87 -4.99 2.25
N THR A 217 1.31 -5.99 3.01
CA THR A 217 1.09 -6.09 4.45
C THR A 217 1.85 -4.98 5.18
N ILE A 218 3.16 -4.86 4.94
CA ILE A 218 3.99 -3.79 5.53
C ILE A 218 3.49 -2.41 5.10
N GLY A 219 3.12 -2.28 3.82
CA GLY A 219 2.61 -1.05 3.25
C GLY A 219 1.16 -0.73 3.63
N GLY A 220 0.46 -1.53 4.45
CA GLY A 220 -0.89 -1.20 4.90
C GLY A 220 -1.95 -1.10 3.78
N TYR A 221 -1.67 -1.65 2.60
CA TYR A 221 -2.60 -1.70 1.45
C TYR A 221 -3.05 -3.13 1.10
N ASN A 222 -2.67 -4.10 1.93
CA ASN A 222 -3.22 -5.45 1.86
C ASN A 222 -4.70 -5.45 2.23
N LEU A 223 -5.50 -6.14 1.43
CA LEU A 223 -6.91 -6.43 1.71
C LEU A 223 -7.12 -7.86 2.22
N GLY A 224 -6.21 -8.76 1.86
CA GLY A 224 -6.31 -10.18 2.14
C GLY A 224 -5.75 -10.57 3.50
N ARG A 225 -5.31 -11.83 3.56
CA ARG A 225 -4.51 -12.31 4.69
C ARG A 225 -3.18 -11.57 4.73
N ASP A 226 -2.78 -11.12 5.91
CA ASP A 226 -1.45 -10.55 6.13
C ASP A 226 -0.37 -11.62 5.95
N GLU A 227 0.72 -11.24 5.28
CA GLU A 227 1.87 -12.11 5.06
C GLU A 227 3.05 -11.58 5.87
N GLY A 228 3.43 -12.35 6.89
CA GLY A 228 4.60 -12.05 7.74
C GLY A 228 5.90 -12.66 7.22
N GLY A 229 5.84 -13.59 6.25
CA GLY A 229 7.01 -14.23 5.68
C GLY A 229 7.74 -13.34 4.68
N PHE A 230 8.99 -12.98 4.97
CA PHE A 230 9.82 -12.24 4.01
C PHE A 230 10.08 -13.09 2.74
N PRO A 231 9.86 -12.55 1.53
CA PRO A 231 9.95 -13.30 0.27
C PRO A 231 11.40 -13.50 -0.21
N LYS A 232 12.19 -14.26 0.56
CA LYS A 232 13.65 -14.46 0.37
C LYS A 232 14.05 -14.94 -1.03
N ILE A 233 13.27 -15.85 -1.62
CA ILE A 233 13.62 -16.51 -2.90
C ILE A 233 13.06 -15.72 -4.09
N ARG A 234 11.81 -15.25 -3.97
CA ARG A 234 11.06 -14.69 -5.10
C ARG A 234 11.22 -13.18 -5.24
N ASN A 235 11.33 -12.45 -4.13
CA ASN A 235 11.49 -11.00 -4.13
C ASN A 235 12.46 -10.55 -3.03
N PRO A 236 13.74 -10.93 -3.09
CA PRO A 236 14.72 -10.64 -2.03
C PRO A 236 14.93 -9.14 -1.79
N HIS A 237 14.79 -8.30 -2.83
CA HIS A 237 15.02 -6.86 -2.75
C HIS A 237 13.75 -6.04 -2.46
N LEU A 238 12.61 -6.70 -2.19
CA LEU A 238 11.32 -6.03 -1.95
C LEU A 238 11.00 -4.95 -3.01
N SER A 239 11.17 -5.28 -4.28
CA SER A 239 10.88 -4.36 -5.39
C SER A 239 9.60 -4.74 -6.13
N GLY A 240 8.83 -3.74 -6.55
CA GLY A 240 7.52 -3.92 -7.18
C GLY A 240 6.35 -3.91 -6.19
N VAL A 241 5.18 -3.46 -6.63
CA VAL A 241 3.98 -3.35 -5.78
C VAL A 241 2.86 -4.29 -6.20
N ALA A 242 2.69 -4.50 -7.50
CA ALA A 242 1.55 -5.22 -8.03
C ALA A 242 1.94 -6.20 -9.13
N CYS A 243 1.18 -7.30 -9.19
CA CYS A 243 1.22 -8.23 -10.31
C CYS A 243 0.46 -7.65 -11.52
N LYS A 244 0.69 -8.27 -12.68
CA LYS A 244 0.01 -7.92 -13.93
C LYS A 244 -1.53 -7.83 -13.85
N HIS A 245 -2.20 -8.67 -13.05
CA HIS A 245 -3.66 -8.64 -12.92
C HIS A 245 -4.14 -7.38 -12.20
N VAL A 246 -3.49 -7.04 -11.07
CA VAL A 246 -3.80 -5.81 -10.33
C VAL A 246 -3.53 -4.58 -11.19
N LEU A 247 -2.42 -4.56 -11.95
CA LEU A 247 -2.11 -3.46 -12.86
C LEU A 247 -3.20 -3.24 -13.92
N ARG A 248 -3.73 -4.32 -14.52
CA ARG A 248 -4.85 -4.23 -15.46
C ARG A 248 -6.11 -3.69 -14.80
N VAL A 249 -6.45 -4.17 -13.61
CA VAL A 249 -7.63 -3.72 -12.86
C VAL A 249 -7.52 -2.25 -12.48
N VAL A 250 -6.38 -1.81 -11.97
CA VAL A 250 -6.13 -0.42 -11.58
C VAL A 250 -6.19 0.52 -12.80
N LYS A 251 -5.69 0.06 -13.95
CA LYS A 251 -5.85 0.76 -15.23
C LYS A 251 -7.31 0.89 -15.63
N TRP A 252 -8.10 -0.19 -15.51
CA TRP A 252 -9.52 -0.19 -15.81
C TRP A 252 -10.32 0.74 -14.89
N ILE A 253 -10.06 0.73 -13.58
CA ILE A 253 -10.69 1.64 -12.60
C ILE A 253 -10.46 3.10 -12.97
N SER A 254 -9.27 3.42 -13.47
CA SER A 254 -8.88 4.78 -13.88
C SER A 254 -9.41 5.19 -15.27
N SER A 255 -10.01 4.25 -16.02
CA SER A 255 -10.56 4.48 -17.35
C SER A 255 -11.95 5.14 -17.29
N PRO A 256 -12.44 5.74 -18.38
CA PRO A 256 -13.80 6.28 -18.45
C PRO A 256 -14.87 5.26 -18.06
N SER A 257 -14.74 4.01 -18.54
CA SER A 257 -15.68 2.91 -18.25
C SER A 257 -15.67 2.52 -16.77
N GLY A 258 -14.48 2.48 -16.15
CA GLY A 258 -14.35 2.23 -14.70
C GLY A 258 -14.94 3.36 -13.85
N ILE A 259 -14.72 4.62 -14.24
CA ILE A 259 -15.31 5.78 -13.55
C ILE A 259 -16.84 5.77 -13.68
N ALA A 260 -17.37 5.46 -14.87
CA ALA A 260 -18.80 5.34 -15.12
C ALA A 260 -19.42 4.21 -14.26
N TYR A 261 -18.74 3.06 -14.16
CA TYR A 261 -19.13 1.98 -13.26
C TYR A 261 -19.19 2.45 -11.81
N LEU A 262 -18.13 3.09 -11.30
CA LEU A 262 -18.09 3.58 -9.91
C LEU A 262 -19.19 4.61 -9.63
N LYS A 263 -19.48 5.50 -10.58
CA LYS A 263 -20.58 6.47 -10.46
C LYS A 263 -21.93 5.76 -10.32
N LYS A 264 -22.23 4.83 -11.23
CA LYS A 264 -23.47 4.04 -11.21
C LYS A 264 -23.63 3.30 -9.89
N GLU A 265 -22.53 2.77 -9.36
CA GLU A 265 -22.52 2.06 -8.09
C GLU A 265 -22.75 2.97 -6.87
N VAL A 266 -22.10 4.15 -6.81
CA VAL A 266 -22.38 5.16 -5.77
C VAL A 266 -23.86 5.59 -5.80
N GLU A 267 -24.42 5.82 -6.98
CA GLU A 267 -25.82 6.21 -7.14
C GLU A 267 -26.79 5.12 -6.68
N LYS A 268 -26.46 3.84 -6.87
CA LYS A 268 -27.25 2.72 -6.34
C LYS A 268 -27.25 2.71 -4.81
N ASP A 269 -26.11 2.89 -4.17
CA ASP A 269 -26.01 2.89 -2.70
C ASP A 269 -26.72 4.09 -2.08
N ARG A 270 -26.72 5.23 -2.76
CA ARG A 270 -27.47 6.43 -2.35
C ARG A 270 -28.99 6.24 -2.43
N LYS A 271 -29.49 5.47 -3.40
CA LYS A 271 -30.93 5.29 -3.64
C LYS A 271 -31.54 4.12 -2.86
N LYS A 272 -30.78 3.06 -2.64
CA LYS A 272 -31.29 1.81 -2.04
C LYS A 272 -30.85 1.68 -0.59
N GLN A 273 -29.74 0.99 -0.36
CA GLN A 273 -29.18 0.72 0.95
C GLN A 273 -27.66 0.69 0.84
N VAL A 274 -27.01 1.42 1.73
CA VAL A 274 -25.55 1.44 1.83
C VAL A 274 -25.08 0.07 2.34
N GLY A 275 -24.12 -0.52 1.63
CA GLY A 275 -23.51 -1.78 2.04
C GLY A 275 -24.27 -3.05 1.66
N ALA A 276 -25.37 -2.92 0.92
CA ALA A 276 -25.98 -4.07 0.25
C ALA A 276 -24.99 -4.72 -0.73
N ARG A 277 -25.13 -6.04 -0.91
CA ARG A 277 -24.30 -6.79 -1.85
C ARG A 277 -24.95 -6.79 -3.24
N TYR A 278 -24.31 -6.14 -4.19
CA TYR A 278 -24.74 -6.10 -5.58
C TYR A 278 -24.00 -7.16 -6.39
N LYS A 279 -24.77 -7.95 -7.13
CA LYS A 279 -24.27 -9.03 -7.99
C LYS A 279 -24.55 -8.64 -9.45
N GLN A 280 -23.56 -8.81 -10.32
CA GLN A 280 -23.82 -8.78 -11.75
C GLN A 280 -24.37 -10.13 -12.20
N THR A 281 -25.27 -10.11 -13.17
CA THR A 281 -25.72 -11.32 -13.87
C THR A 281 -24.69 -11.72 -14.92
N ASP A 282 -24.65 -12.99 -15.31
CA ASP A 282 -23.69 -13.47 -16.31
C ASP A 282 -23.81 -12.71 -17.63
N LYS A 283 -25.05 -12.36 -18.03
CA LYS A 283 -25.32 -11.49 -19.19
C LYS A 283 -24.69 -10.09 -19.05
N GLN A 284 -24.76 -9.49 -17.85
CA GLN A 284 -24.12 -8.18 -17.61
C GLN A 284 -22.60 -8.27 -17.68
N ILE A 285 -22.02 -9.36 -17.16
CA ILE A 285 -20.57 -9.59 -17.21
C ILE A 285 -20.14 -9.82 -18.68
N GLN A 286 -20.85 -10.66 -19.43
CA GLN A 286 -20.59 -10.89 -20.86
C GLN A 286 -20.68 -9.60 -21.69
N ASN A 287 -21.68 -8.75 -21.43
CA ASN A 287 -21.78 -7.45 -22.09
C ASN A 287 -20.57 -6.57 -21.79
N SER A 288 -20.11 -6.52 -20.53
CA SER A 288 -18.91 -5.76 -20.16
C SER A 288 -17.64 -6.31 -20.82
N ILE A 289 -17.52 -7.64 -20.97
CA ILE A 289 -16.43 -8.28 -21.71
C ILE A 289 -16.46 -7.82 -23.17
N ASN A 290 -17.61 -7.93 -23.83
CA ASN A 290 -17.77 -7.62 -25.25
C ASN A 290 -17.51 -6.13 -25.54
N GLU A 291 -17.97 -5.23 -24.66
CA GLU A 291 -17.66 -3.80 -24.74
C GLU A 291 -16.15 -3.53 -24.64
N GLN A 292 -15.47 -4.15 -23.66
CA GLN A 292 -14.01 -3.98 -23.52
C GLN A 292 -13.24 -4.52 -24.73
N VAL A 293 -13.69 -5.64 -25.32
CA VAL A 293 -13.08 -6.19 -26.55
C VAL A 293 -13.26 -5.22 -27.72
N LYS A 294 -14.46 -4.64 -27.89
CA LYS A 294 -14.72 -3.63 -28.92
C LYS A 294 -13.83 -2.40 -28.74
N ASP A 295 -13.72 -1.87 -27.52
CA ASP A 295 -12.87 -0.72 -27.21
C ASP A 295 -11.40 -0.99 -27.54
N LEU A 296 -10.91 -2.18 -27.18
CA LEU A 296 -9.54 -2.60 -27.49
C LEU A 296 -9.32 -2.70 -29.00
N MET A 297 -10.23 -3.36 -29.73
CA MET A 297 -10.14 -3.53 -31.19
C MET A 297 -10.19 -2.18 -31.93
N ASN A 298 -10.94 -1.21 -31.41
CA ASN A 298 -11.02 0.15 -31.94
C ASN A 298 -9.78 1.01 -31.57
N GLY A 299 -8.83 0.48 -30.79
CA GLY A 299 -7.61 1.19 -30.39
C GLY A 299 -7.84 2.33 -29.38
N SER A 300 -9.01 2.39 -28.73
CA SER A 300 -9.36 3.46 -27.79
C SER A 300 -8.60 3.34 -26.45
N VAL A 301 -8.05 2.16 -26.16
CA VAL A 301 -7.36 1.85 -24.91
C VAL A 301 -5.86 2.08 -25.02
N LYS A 302 -5.36 3.07 -24.27
CA LYS A 302 -3.92 3.34 -24.16
C LYS A 302 -3.21 2.30 -23.26
N PRO A 303 -1.97 1.89 -23.57
CA PRO A 303 -1.20 0.98 -22.73
C PRO A 303 -0.95 1.56 -21.33
N ILE A 304 -0.62 0.68 -20.39
CA ILE A 304 -0.13 1.02 -19.06
C ILE A 304 1.31 1.52 -19.23
N LYS A 305 1.58 2.74 -18.77
CA LYS A 305 2.92 3.30 -18.72
C LYS A 305 3.16 3.86 -17.33
N ALA A 306 4.26 3.46 -16.70
CA ALA A 306 4.74 4.14 -15.51
C ALA A 306 5.16 5.56 -15.89
N ASN A 307 4.85 6.52 -15.02
CA ASN A 307 5.38 7.87 -15.15
C ASN A 307 6.41 8.08 -14.06
N ILE A 308 7.59 7.49 -14.27
CA ILE A 308 8.69 7.44 -13.29
C ILE A 308 9.14 8.87 -12.93
N GLN A 309 9.37 9.72 -13.93
CA GLN A 309 9.77 11.12 -13.73
C GLN A 309 8.75 11.92 -12.89
N LYS A 310 7.46 11.74 -13.14
CA LYS A 310 6.41 12.40 -12.33
C LYS A 310 6.35 11.81 -10.92
N ALA A 311 6.54 10.51 -10.78
CA ALA A 311 6.58 9.83 -9.49
C ALA A 311 7.75 10.33 -8.64
N GLU A 312 8.95 10.41 -9.21
CA GLU A 312 10.16 10.94 -8.58
C GLU A 312 9.97 12.41 -8.18
N LYS A 313 9.47 13.24 -9.09
CA LYS A 313 9.18 14.65 -8.79
C LYS A 313 8.16 14.82 -7.68
N GLU A 314 7.15 13.96 -7.61
CA GLU A 314 6.14 14.00 -6.56
C GLU A 314 6.67 13.44 -5.23
N MET A 315 7.53 12.42 -5.28
CA MET A 315 8.25 11.89 -4.11
C MET A 315 9.20 12.94 -3.54
N MET A 316 10.02 13.59 -4.37
CA MET A 316 10.91 14.69 -3.95
C MET A 316 10.12 15.84 -3.34
N ARG A 317 9.05 16.30 -3.99
CA ARG A 317 8.15 17.33 -3.42
C ARG A 317 7.58 16.94 -2.06
N ARG A 318 7.24 15.67 -1.86
CA ARG A 318 6.72 15.15 -0.58
C ARG A 318 7.84 15.07 0.47
N ALA A 319 9.03 14.59 0.09
CA ALA A 319 10.21 14.55 0.94
C ALA A 319 10.59 15.96 1.42
N ASP A 320 10.65 16.93 0.50
CA ASP A 320 10.92 18.34 0.82
C ASP A 320 9.91 18.91 1.82
N LYS A 321 8.62 18.56 1.67
CA LYS A 321 7.57 19.01 2.59
C LYS A 321 7.71 18.39 3.98
N VAL A 322 8.14 17.12 4.07
CA VAL A 322 8.39 16.45 5.34
C VAL A 322 9.65 17.02 6.00
N ALA A 323 10.73 17.19 5.23
CA ALA A 323 11.97 17.80 5.69
C ALA A 323 11.74 19.22 6.24
N LYS A 324 10.98 20.06 5.52
CA LYS A 324 10.59 21.39 6.03
C LYS A 324 9.83 21.33 7.36
N LYS A 325 8.90 20.39 7.51
CA LYS A 325 8.16 20.21 8.77
C LYS A 325 9.03 19.71 9.91
N LEU A 326 9.98 18.82 9.63
CA LEU A 326 10.97 18.37 10.63
C LEU A 326 11.85 19.53 11.06
N LEU A 327 12.39 20.28 10.11
CA LEU A 327 13.21 21.45 10.37
C LEU A 327 12.45 22.54 11.14
N GLU A 328 11.17 22.79 10.83
CA GLU A 328 10.30 23.68 11.60
C GLU A 328 10.08 23.20 13.04
N ARG A 329 9.99 21.88 13.26
CA ARG A 329 9.87 21.31 14.61
C ARG A 329 11.20 21.46 15.38
N GLU A 330 12.31 21.16 14.73
CA GLU A 330 13.66 21.30 15.29
C GLU A 330 13.97 22.76 15.65
N LEU A 331 13.63 23.71 14.77
CA LEU A 331 13.76 25.13 15.07
C LEU A 331 12.90 25.57 16.24
N LYS A 332 11.67 25.02 16.38
CA LYS A 332 10.82 25.30 17.54
C LYS A 332 11.41 24.71 18.82
N THR A 333 12.00 23.52 18.78
CA THR A 333 12.66 22.92 19.94
C THR A 333 13.92 23.69 20.32
N LEU A 334 14.73 24.12 19.35
CA LEU A 334 15.91 24.94 19.58
C LEU A 334 15.55 26.29 20.21
N LYS A 335 14.54 26.99 19.67
CA LYS A 335 14.05 28.24 20.27
C LYS A 335 13.53 28.06 21.70
N ARG A 336 12.87 26.94 22.00
CA ARG A 336 12.44 26.62 23.37
C ARG A 336 13.64 26.42 24.28
N PHE A 337 14.63 25.65 23.84
CA PHE A 337 15.86 25.41 24.57
C PHE A 337 16.63 26.72 24.83
N GLU A 338 16.73 27.59 23.83
CA GLU A 338 17.36 28.91 23.97
C GLU A 338 16.65 29.76 25.03
N VAL A 339 15.31 29.83 25.01
CA VAL A 339 14.53 30.53 26.03
C VAL A 339 14.73 29.92 27.43
N GLU A 340 14.78 28.59 27.54
CA GLU A 340 15.03 27.89 28.81
C GLU A 340 16.44 28.16 29.35
N THR A 341 17.47 28.15 28.50
CA THR A 341 18.85 28.45 28.91
C THR A 341 19.03 29.90 29.35
N VAL A 342 18.46 30.87 28.63
CA VAL A 342 18.47 32.28 29.04
C VAL A 342 17.79 32.43 30.39
N ARG A 343 16.64 31.76 30.59
CA ARG A 343 15.92 31.80 31.85
C ARG A 343 16.69 31.15 33.00
N ALA A 344 17.34 30.01 32.77
CA ALA A 344 18.19 29.37 33.76
C ALA A 344 19.34 30.29 34.19
N SER A 345 20.01 30.95 33.24
CA SER A 345 21.08 31.91 33.55
C SER A 345 20.60 33.14 34.34
N GLN A 346 19.38 33.61 34.08
CA GLN A 346 18.76 34.71 34.84
C GLN A 346 18.45 34.28 36.28
N ILE A 347 17.94 33.06 36.46
CA ILE A 347 17.67 32.49 37.79
C ILE A 347 19.00 32.36 38.58
N GLU A 348 20.05 31.85 37.97
CA GLU A 348 21.38 31.73 38.60
C GLU A 348 21.94 33.10 39.02
N ARG A 349 21.84 34.12 38.17
CA ARG A 349 22.26 35.50 38.52
C ARG A 349 21.47 36.06 39.70
N ILE A 350 20.16 35.90 39.70
CA ILE A 350 19.30 36.38 40.79
C ILE A 350 19.63 35.64 42.10
N GLN A 351 19.86 34.32 42.05
CA GLN A 351 20.28 33.55 43.21
C GLN A 351 21.68 33.94 43.71
N ALA A 352 22.62 34.27 42.82
CA ALA A 352 23.93 34.77 43.19
C ALA A 352 23.88 36.13 43.89
N LEU A 353 23.04 37.05 43.39
CA LEU A 353 22.81 38.38 44.00
C LEU A 353 22.15 38.28 45.39
N HIS A 354 21.28 37.29 45.58
CA HIS A 354 20.70 36.98 46.90
C HIS A 354 21.75 36.44 47.87
N LYS A 355 22.59 35.49 47.42
CA LYS A 355 23.71 34.95 48.23
C LYS A 355 24.75 36.01 48.60
N SER A 356 24.97 37.01 47.75
CA SER A 356 25.87 38.13 48.05
C SER A 356 25.24 39.21 48.94
N GLY A 357 23.98 39.05 49.35
CA GLY A 357 23.25 40.01 50.20
C GLY A 357 22.82 41.30 49.49
N ALA A 358 22.90 41.35 48.14
CA ALA A 358 22.54 42.55 47.37
C ALA A 358 21.02 42.72 47.20
N ILE A 359 20.24 41.67 47.45
CA ILE A 359 18.77 41.65 47.41
C ILE A 359 18.24 40.78 48.54
N ASP A 360 17.13 41.22 49.15
CA ASP A 360 16.46 40.53 50.25
C ASP A 360 15.49 39.42 49.76
N ASN A 361 14.89 38.70 50.71
CA ASN A 361 13.96 37.60 50.42
C ASN A 361 12.67 38.05 49.71
N ASP A 362 12.21 39.27 49.97
CA ASP A 362 10.98 39.79 49.35
C ASP A 362 11.24 40.20 47.89
N MET A 363 12.37 40.83 47.62
CA MET A 363 12.86 41.13 46.27
C MET A 363 13.07 39.84 45.46
N LEU A 364 13.70 38.81 46.06
CA LEU A 364 13.86 37.49 45.43
C LEU A 364 12.51 36.91 44.99
N ASN A 365 11.52 36.93 45.88
CA ASN A 365 10.18 36.43 45.60
C ASN A 365 9.49 37.21 44.47
N VAL A 366 9.65 38.54 44.41
CA VAL A 366 9.11 39.37 43.32
C VAL A 366 9.75 39.02 41.97
N PHE A 367 11.08 38.91 41.92
CA PHE A 367 11.80 38.57 40.68
C PHE A 367 11.45 37.17 40.17
N MET A 368 11.37 36.17 41.05
CA MET A 368 10.98 34.81 40.69
C MET A 368 9.53 34.72 40.20
N LYS A 369 8.62 35.52 40.80
CA LYS A 369 7.21 35.59 40.39
C LYS A 369 7.04 36.28 39.03
N GLY A 370 7.85 37.29 38.72
CA GLY A 370 7.92 37.94 37.41
C GLY A 370 8.36 37.00 36.28
N LEU A 371 9.38 36.18 36.53
CA LEU A 371 9.84 35.16 35.59
C LEU A 371 8.78 34.05 35.35
N SER A 372 7.95 33.74 36.36
CA SER A 372 6.84 32.77 36.22
C SER A 372 5.68 33.28 35.35
N ARG A 373 5.42 34.60 35.33
CA ARG A 373 4.29 35.19 34.60
C ARG A 373 4.55 35.30 33.09
N ASN A 374 5.80 35.47 32.67
CA ASN A 374 6.21 35.47 31.25
C ASN A 374 6.31 34.06 30.64
N ALA A 375 5.86 33.02 31.34
CA ALA A 375 5.96 31.62 30.94
C ALA A 375 4.67 31.01 30.35
N LYS A 376 3.56 31.76 30.36
CA LYS A 376 2.31 31.42 29.68
C LYS A 376 2.25 32.13 28.34
#